data_AF-A0A7W7GQ16-F1
#
_entry.id   AF-A0A7W7GQ16-F1
#
_cell.length_a   1.000
_cell.length_b   1.000
_cell.length_c   1.000
_cell.angle_alpha   90.00
_cell.angle_beta   90.00
_cell.angle_gamma   90.00
#
_symmetry.space_group_name_H-M   'P 1'
#
loop_
_entity.id
_entity.type
_entity.pdbx_description
1 polymer ?
#
loop_
_entity_poly.entity_id
_entity_poly.type
_entity_poly.pdbx_seq_one_letter_code
_entity_poly.pdbx_strand_id
1 'polypeptide(L)'
;MGEDVTALRARYALLLELSPEDPAWSSLRGPARVREVVLTMAEEALGRVGVRDDSGRAWELLALVDGLLFRQAVTAGPAPIQPVVETFIRGLPKDGNARP
;
A
#
# COMPACT_ATOMS: atom_id res chain seq x y z
N MET A 1 -4.13 18.86 -14.40
CA MET A 1 -4.40 17.80 -13.40
C MET A 1 -4.83 16.45 -14.02
N GLY A 2 -5.15 16.35 -15.32
CA GLY A 2 -5.51 15.07 -15.96
C GLY A 2 -4.35 14.22 -16.50
N GLU A 3 -3.20 14.83 -16.77
CA GLU A 3 -2.01 14.16 -17.33
C GLU A 3 -1.40 13.13 -16.34
N ASP A 4 -1.43 13.46 -15.05
CA ASP A 4 -0.89 12.65 -13.95
C ASP A 4 -1.71 11.35 -13.73
N VAL A 5 -3.03 11.43 -13.88
CA VAL A 5 -3.93 10.27 -13.73
C VAL A 5 -3.77 9.30 -14.90
N THR A 6 -3.61 9.81 -16.12
CA THR A 6 -3.40 8.97 -17.32
C THR A 6 -2.05 8.24 -17.24
N ALA A 7 -0.99 8.93 -16.83
CA ALA A 7 0.32 8.31 -16.61
C ALA A 7 0.27 7.23 -15.53
N LEU A 8 -0.46 7.47 -14.43
CA LEU A 8 -0.64 6.50 -13.35
C LEU A 8 -1.40 5.25 -13.81
N ARG A 9 -2.46 5.41 -14.62
CA ARG A 9 -3.19 4.28 -15.22
C ARG A 9 -2.31 3.45 -16.14
N ALA A 10 -1.55 4.11 -17.02
CA ALA A 10 -0.63 3.43 -17.92
C ALA A 10 0.44 2.65 -17.14
N ARG A 11 1.00 3.25 -16.08
CA ARG A 11 1.95 2.60 -15.18
C ARG A 11 1.36 1.32 -14.57
N TYR A 12 0.15 1.39 -14.03
CA TYR A 12 -0.49 0.23 -13.43
C TYR A 12 -0.85 -0.86 -14.45
N ALA A 13 -1.34 -0.49 -15.64
CA ALA A 13 -1.59 -1.45 -16.72
C ALA A 13 -0.32 -2.20 -17.09
N LEU A 14 0.80 -1.49 -17.26
CA LEU A 14 2.10 -2.12 -17.57
C LEU A 14 2.60 -3.02 -16.44
N LEU A 15 2.39 -2.66 -15.16
CA LEU A 15 2.78 -3.51 -14.03
C LEU A 15 2.00 -4.84 -13.97
N LEU A 16 0.79 -4.89 -14.53
CA LEU A 16 -0.05 -6.09 -14.59
C LEU A 16 0.27 -6.97 -15.81
N GLU A 17 0.61 -6.36 -16.94
CA GLU A 17 0.84 -7.06 -18.21
C GLU A 17 2.30 -7.53 -18.38
N LEU A 18 3.27 -6.80 -17.80
CA LEU A 18 4.67 -7.16 -17.91
C LEU A 18 5.03 -8.30 -16.95
N SER A 19 5.86 -9.23 -17.44
CA SER A 19 6.48 -10.24 -16.58
C SER A 19 7.39 -9.56 -15.54
N PRO A 20 7.43 -10.03 -14.28
CA PRO A 20 8.32 -9.49 -13.25
C PRO A 20 9.81 -9.57 -13.60
N GLU A 21 10.19 -10.46 -14.52
CA GLU A 21 11.55 -10.63 -15.04
C GLU A 21 11.91 -9.57 -16.09
N ASP A 22 10.93 -8.84 -16.64
CA ASP A 22 11.17 -7.75 -17.57
C ASP A 22 11.90 -6.59 -16.86
N PRO A 23 13.05 -6.10 -17.38
CA PRO A 23 13.76 -4.97 -16.78
C PRO A 23 12.91 -3.71 -16.59
N ALA A 24 11.93 -3.47 -17.47
CA ALA A 24 11.00 -2.35 -17.37
C ALA A 24 10.03 -2.48 -16.20
N TRP A 25 9.74 -3.71 -15.76
CA TRP A 25 8.87 -3.93 -14.61
C TRP A 25 9.47 -3.31 -13.33
N SER A 26 10.79 -3.44 -13.16
CA SER A 26 11.51 -2.88 -12.02
C SER A 26 11.49 -1.34 -11.99
N SER A 27 11.60 -0.68 -13.15
CA SER A 27 11.56 0.78 -13.24
C SER A 27 10.15 1.33 -12.98
N LEU A 28 9.11 0.59 -13.38
CA LEU A 28 7.71 0.91 -13.12
C LEU A 28 7.31 0.74 -11.66
N ARG A 29 7.95 -0.15 -10.89
CA ARG A 29 7.73 -0.25 -9.44
C ARG A 29 8.20 0.99 -8.67
N GLY A 30 8.98 1.87 -9.30
CA GLY A 30 9.52 3.06 -8.67
C GLY A 30 10.71 2.77 -7.75
N PRO A 31 11.36 3.80 -7.19
CA PRO A 31 12.58 3.62 -6.42
C PRO A 31 12.35 2.78 -5.16
N ALA A 32 13.12 1.71 -4.99
CA ALA A 32 13.07 0.85 -3.81
C ALA A 32 13.17 1.64 -2.50
N ARG A 33 13.98 2.72 -2.49
CA ARG A 33 14.18 3.60 -1.34
C ARG A 33 12.91 4.30 -0.85
N VAL A 34 12.01 4.69 -1.76
CA VAL A 34 10.73 5.31 -1.34
C VAL A 34 9.85 4.28 -0.64
N ARG A 35 9.78 3.08 -1.20
CA ARG A 35 9.05 1.95 -0.62
C ARG A 35 9.61 1.57 0.76
N GLU A 36 10.93 1.51 0.90
CA GLU A 36 11.60 1.23 2.17
C GLU A 36 11.26 2.27 3.24
N VAL A 37 11.34 3.57 2.90
CA VAL A 37 10.99 4.65 3.84
C VAL A 37 9.52 4.55 4.28
N VAL A 38 8.60 4.33 3.34
CA VAL A 38 7.17 4.18 3.66
C VAL A 38 6.94 2.95 4.54
N LEU A 39 7.63 1.84 4.26
CA LEU A 39 7.54 0.62 5.06
C LEU A 39 8.03 0.87 6.48
N THR A 40 9.21 1.47 6.68
CA THR A 40 9.72 1.82 8.01
C THR A 40 8.77 2.72 8.78
N MET A 41 8.17 3.72 8.11
CA MET A 41 7.18 4.60 8.75
C MET A 41 5.92 3.84 9.17
N ALA A 42 5.46 2.88 8.37
CA ALA A 42 4.32 2.03 8.69
C ALA A 42 4.63 1.11 9.88
N GLU A 43 5.82 0.49 9.90
CA GLU A 43 6.30 -0.35 11.01
C GLU A 43 6.32 0.46 12.32
N GLU A 44 6.96 1.63 12.33
CA GLU A 44 7.01 2.49 13.51
C GLU A 44 5.62 2.91 14.00
N ALA A 45 4.71 3.25 13.08
CA ALA A 45 3.35 3.65 13.43
C ALA A 45 2.56 2.49 14.05
N LEU A 46 2.69 1.28 13.49
CA LEU A 46 2.02 0.07 13.99
C LEU A 46 2.60 -0.39 15.34
N GLY A 47 3.92 -0.31 15.51
CA GLY A 47 4.59 -0.59 16.78
C GLY A 47 4.11 0.36 17.89
N ARG A 48 3.95 1.66 17.61
CA ARG A 48 3.43 2.64 18.59
C ARG A 48 2.00 2.37 19.05
N VAL A 49 1.18 1.71 18.23
CA VAL A 49 -0.19 1.31 18.62
C VAL A 49 -0.27 -0.12 19.18
N GLY A 50 0.89 -0.76 19.39
CA GLY A 50 1.04 -2.07 20.00
C GLY A 50 0.55 -3.21 19.11
N VAL A 51 0.62 -3.08 17.78
CA VAL A 51 0.26 -4.16 16.87
C VAL A 51 1.29 -5.28 16.94
N ARG A 52 0.81 -6.52 17.02
CA ARG A 52 1.66 -7.72 16.93
C ARG A 52 2.12 -7.91 15.50
N ASP A 53 3.39 -8.31 15.33
CA ASP A 53 4.00 -8.51 14.02
C ASP A 53 3.90 -7.24 13.15
N ASP A 54 4.35 -6.11 13.70
CA ASP A 54 4.32 -4.80 13.06
C ASP A 54 4.99 -4.78 11.69
N SER A 55 6.11 -5.50 11.50
CA SER A 55 6.76 -5.66 10.19
C SER A 55 5.89 -6.37 9.15
N GLY A 56 5.29 -7.52 9.51
CA GLY A 56 4.35 -8.21 8.62
C GLY A 56 3.12 -7.35 8.28
N ARG A 57 2.58 -6.63 9.28
CA ARG A 57 1.40 -5.76 9.10
C ARG A 57 1.71 -4.48 8.33
N ALA A 58 2.93 -3.98 8.37
CA ALA A 58 3.35 -2.84 7.56
C ALA A 58 3.34 -3.17 6.06
N TRP A 59 3.77 -4.37 5.69
CA TRP A 59 3.67 -4.86 4.31
C TRP A 59 2.23 -4.97 3.83
N GLU A 60 1.34 -5.51 4.67
CA GLU A 60 -0.09 -5.60 4.36
C GLU A 60 -0.75 -4.22 4.21
N LEU A 61 -0.40 -3.27 5.09
CA LEU A 61 -0.89 -1.90 5.01
C LEU A 61 -0.45 -1.21 3.71
N LEU A 62 0.82 -1.40 3.33
CA LEU A 62 1.34 -0.85 2.08
C LEU A 62 0.61 -1.44 0.86
N ALA A 63 0.39 -2.76 0.83
CA ALA A 63 -0.37 -3.41 -0.24
C ALA A 63 -1.82 -2.90 -0.31
N LEU A 64 -2.45 -2.64 0.83
CA LEU A 64 -3.79 -2.05 0.91
C LEU A 64 -3.83 -0.64 0.31
N VAL A 65 -2.85 0.20 0.64
CA VAL A 65 -2.72 1.56 0.09
C VAL A 65 -2.50 1.51 -1.42
N ASP A 66 -1.61 0.64 -1.90
CA ASP A 66 -1.37 0.45 -3.34
C ASP A 66 -2.66 0.04 -4.07
N GLY A 67 -3.45 -0.86 -3.50
CA GLY A 67 -4.75 -1.27 -4.05
C GLY A 67 -5.77 -0.13 -4.10
N LEU A 68 -5.79 0.74 -3.09
CA LEU A 68 -6.67 1.92 -3.05
C LEU A 68 -6.26 2.96 -4.09
N LEU A 69 -4.96 3.19 -4.26
CA LEU A 69 -4.41 4.07 -5.29
C LEU A 69 -4.70 3.53 -6.70
N PHE A 70 -4.53 2.23 -6.91
CA PHE A 70 -4.92 1.57 -8.15
C PHE A 70 -6.41 1.75 -8.44
N ARG A 71 -7.29 1.48 -7.46
CA ARG A 71 -8.73 1.68 -7.61
C ARG A 71 -9.05 3.12 -8.02
N GLN A 72 -8.48 4.10 -7.33
CA GLN A 72 -8.72 5.52 -7.64
C GLN A 72 -8.24 5.88 -9.05
N ALA A 73 -7.07 5.38 -9.45
CA ALA A 73 -6.56 5.57 -10.79
C ALA A 73 -7.56 5.01 -11.81
N VAL A 74 -7.98 3.75 -11.68
CA VAL A 74 -8.87 3.07 -12.64
C VAL A 74 -10.27 3.66 -12.70
N THR A 75 -10.90 3.94 -11.55
CA THR A 75 -12.31 4.36 -11.52
C THR A 75 -12.52 5.86 -11.74
N ALA A 76 -11.46 6.65 -11.78
CA ALA A 76 -11.52 8.13 -11.82
C ALA A 76 -12.26 8.75 -10.60
N GLY A 77 -12.47 7.99 -9.54
CA GLY A 77 -13.21 8.41 -8.35
C GLY A 77 -12.37 8.28 -7.07
N PRO A 78 -12.67 9.04 -6.01
CA PRO A 78 -11.93 8.97 -4.77
C PRO A 78 -11.98 7.56 -4.16
N ALA A 79 -10.83 7.11 -3.65
CA ALA A 79 -10.78 5.92 -2.81
C ALA A 79 -11.22 6.26 -1.38
N PRO A 80 -11.99 5.39 -0.70
CA PRO A 80 -12.36 5.58 0.70
C PRO A 80 -11.18 5.23 1.61
N ILE A 81 -10.07 5.97 1.50
CA ILE A 81 -8.78 5.63 2.15
C ILE A 81 -8.95 5.56 3.66
N GLN A 82 -9.44 6.65 4.27
CA GLN A 82 -9.57 6.76 5.72
C GLN A 82 -10.39 5.62 6.34
N PRO A 83 -11.65 5.34 5.93
CA PRO A 83 -12.43 4.28 6.56
C PRO A 83 -11.86 2.88 6.31
N VAL A 84 -11.20 2.63 5.18
CA VAL A 84 -10.57 1.33 4.88
C VAL A 84 -9.32 1.11 5.75
N VAL A 85 -8.43 2.09 5.83
CA VAL A 85 -7.22 2.02 6.67
C VAL A 85 -7.59 1.92 8.14
N GLU A 86 -8.61 2.66 8.58
CA GLU A 86 -9.10 2.58 9.95
C GLU A 86 -9.65 1.19 10.28
N THR A 87 -10.44 0.61 9.38
CA THR A 87 -10.98 -0.75 9.53
C THR A 87 -9.85 -1.78 9.60
N PHE A 88 -8.84 -1.65 8.74
CA PHE A 88 -7.64 -2.49 8.78
C PHE A 88 -6.96 -2.41 10.14
N ILE A 89 -6.58 -1.21 10.60
CA ILE A 89 -5.88 -1.01 11.89
C ILE A 89 -6.71 -1.52 13.07
N ARG A 90 -8.03 -1.30 13.08
CA ARG A 90 -8.93 -1.81 14.13
C ARG A 90 -8.99 -3.34 14.17
N GLY A 91 -8.82 -4.00 13.03
CA GLY A 91 -8.81 -5.46 12.91
C GLY A 91 -7.49 -6.13 13.33
N LEU A 92 -6.42 -5.35 13.52
CA LEU A 92 -5.11 -5.91 13.84
C LEU A 92 -5.02 -6.41 15.29
N PRO A 93 -4.36 -7.56 15.52
CA PRO A 93 -4.09 -8.04 16.86
C PRO A 93 -3.13 -7.08 17.58
N LYS A 94 -3.47 -6.73 18.83
CA LYS A 94 -2.65 -5.85 19.67
C LYS A 94 -2.09 -6.60 20.86
N ASP A 95 -0.89 -6.23 21.29
CA ASP A 95 -0.32 -6.67 22.55
C ASP A 95 -1.22 -6.21 23.70
N GLY A 96 -1.82 -7.18 24.40
CA GLY A 96 -2.79 -6.96 25.47
C GLY A 96 -4.24 -7.30 25.11
N ASN A 97 -4.58 -7.53 23.84
CA ASN A 97 -5.90 -8.02 23.44
C ASN A 97 -5.83 -9.52 23.09
N ALA A 98 -5.63 -10.36 24.09
CA ALA A 98 -6.02 -11.76 23.99
C ALA A 98 -7.55 -11.80 24.01
N ARG A 99 -8.17 -11.77 22.83
CA ARG A 99 -9.58 -12.17 22.77
C ARG A 99 -9.63 -13.70 22.94
N PRO A 100 -10.41 -14.23 23.89
CA PRO A 100 -10.58 -15.67 24.09
C PRO A 100 -11.22 -16.35 22.87
#